data_AF-A0A1I5CX75-F1
#
_entry.id   AF-A0A1I5CX75-F1
#
_cell.length_a   1.000
_cell.length_b   1.000
_cell.length_c   1.000
_cell.angle_alpha   90.00
_cell.angle_beta   90.00
_cell.angle_gamma   90.00
#
_symmetry.space_group_name_H-M   'P 1'
#
loop_
_entity.id
_entity.type
_entity.pdbx_description
1 polymer ?
#
loop_
_entity_poly.entity_id
_entity_poly.type
_entity_poly.pdbx_seq_one_letter_code
_entity_poly.pdbx_strand_id
1 'polypeptide(L)'
;MNCKDTPAKPGLHRFFACRIIRVCLFAVLGLNFLSAVEAEDLPGSEHLIGRGSKTEKQKIQPDEANPIKSAIGFSYTQTIDNPGSKSAGVRGKLHYKGQAFQPGIGQIKTPIGSYHYMTSDRLWDPQGWFPMPDSRISTTSDPITPAMLKNGRYQGPLRAGTPETWCYLPLENAWVAPQQLVMPADTPEYLYRLYRAKDRTSELDKAK
;
A
#
# COMPACT_ATOMS: atom_id res chain seq x y z
N MET A 1 -51.56 46.21 4.26
CA MET A 1 -50.18 46.58 3.86
C MET A 1 -49.33 46.53 5.13
N ASN A 2 -48.48 45.52 5.28
CA ASN A 2 -47.59 45.39 6.42
C ASN A 2 -46.20 45.01 5.92
N CYS A 3 -45.24 45.87 6.24
CA CYS A 3 -43.82 45.79 5.92
C CYS A 3 -43.19 44.59 6.62
N LYS A 4 -42.39 43.81 5.88
CA LYS A 4 -41.50 42.79 6.45
C LYS A 4 -40.08 43.32 6.37
N ASP A 5 -39.52 43.62 7.52
CA ASP A 5 -38.11 43.96 7.70
C ASP A 5 -37.23 42.73 7.48
N THR A 6 -36.19 42.89 6.66
CA THR A 6 -35.16 41.88 6.40
C THR A 6 -33.81 42.47 6.81
N PRO A 7 -33.07 41.90 7.77
CA PRO A 7 -31.70 42.33 8.02
C PRO A 7 -30.68 41.52 7.20
N ALA A 8 -30.04 42.29 6.31
CA ALA A 8 -28.72 42.23 5.69
C ALA A 8 -27.70 41.13 6.06
N LYS A 9 -27.08 40.59 5.00
CA LYS A 9 -25.76 39.96 4.97
C LYS A 9 -24.64 40.98 5.23
N PRO A 10 -23.57 40.59 5.95
CA PRO A 10 -22.21 41.05 5.68
C PRO A 10 -21.42 39.89 5.03
N GLY A 11 -20.59 40.07 4.01
CA GLY A 11 -19.73 41.20 3.75
C GLY A 11 -18.31 40.65 3.65
N LEU A 12 -17.93 40.30 2.41
CA LEU A 12 -16.65 39.78 1.99
C LEU A 12 -15.53 40.79 2.31
N HIS A 13 -14.52 40.43 3.10
CA HIS A 13 -13.25 41.17 3.13
C HIS A 13 -12.06 40.22 2.99
N ARG A 14 -11.36 40.42 1.86
CA ARG A 14 -10.05 39.90 1.53
C ARG A 14 -9.00 40.56 2.43
N PHE A 15 -8.06 39.78 2.95
CA PHE A 15 -6.72 40.29 3.26
C PHE A 15 -5.66 39.30 2.75
N PHE A 16 -4.92 39.78 1.75
CA PHE A 16 -3.65 39.25 1.27
C PHE A 16 -2.53 39.71 2.21
N ALA A 17 -1.64 38.79 2.61
CA ALA A 17 -0.25 39.03 3.02
C ALA A 17 0.45 37.67 2.93
N CYS A 18 1.32 37.33 1.98
CA CYS A 18 2.55 37.95 1.50
C CYS A 18 3.61 38.15 2.60
N ARG A 19 4.37 37.08 2.87
CA ARG A 19 5.78 37.07 3.33
C ARG A 19 6.41 35.80 2.73
N ILE A 20 7.15 35.85 1.63
CA ILE A 20 8.52 36.35 1.44
C ILE A 20 9.53 35.69 2.41
N ILE A 21 10.20 34.67 1.85
CA ILE A 21 11.65 34.37 1.88
C ILE A 21 12.34 34.21 3.25
N ARG A 22 12.80 32.98 3.49
CA ARG A 22 14.14 32.77 4.08
C ARG A 22 14.82 31.59 3.40
N VAL A 23 15.68 31.94 2.45
CA VAL A 23 16.77 31.13 1.90
C VAL A 23 17.98 31.34 2.82
N CYS A 24 18.54 30.25 3.34
CA CYS A 24 19.93 30.06 3.77
C CYS A 24 20.16 28.53 3.59
N LEU A 25 20.89 27.97 2.62
CA LEU A 25 22.23 28.23 2.07
C LEU A 25 23.38 27.78 2.99
N PHE A 26 24.17 26.82 2.49
CA PHE A 26 25.47 26.26 2.95
C PHE A 26 25.43 25.37 4.21
N ALA A 27 26.04 24.17 4.24
CA ALA A 27 27.40 23.90 3.80
C ALA A 27 27.60 22.52 3.15
N VAL A 28 28.30 22.59 2.01
CA VAL A 28 29.18 21.57 1.42
C VAL A 28 30.46 21.47 2.27
N LEU A 29 31.19 20.36 2.13
CA LEU A 29 32.52 20.00 2.64
C LEU A 29 32.45 19.03 3.84
N GLY A 30 33.04 17.84 3.82
CA GLY A 30 33.91 17.25 2.81
C GLY A 30 34.58 15.97 3.32
N LEU A 31 35.41 15.43 2.43
CA LEU A 31 36.55 14.53 2.67
C LEU A 31 36.22 13.10 3.14
N ASN A 32 36.37 12.13 2.23
CA ASN A 32 37.61 11.37 1.97
C ASN A 32 37.85 10.29 3.04
N PHE A 33 37.64 9.03 2.67
CA PHE A 33 38.65 8.02 2.96
C PHE A 33 38.67 6.98 1.83
N LEU A 34 39.63 7.22 0.95
CA LEU A 34 40.26 6.22 0.10
C LEU A 34 40.98 5.24 1.03
N SER A 35 40.75 3.95 0.90
CA SER A 35 41.76 2.94 1.23
C SER A 35 41.92 2.04 0.02
N ALA A 36 43.10 2.16 -0.56
CA ALA A 36 43.63 1.33 -1.62
C ALA A 36 44.61 0.31 -1.03
N VAL A 37 44.96 -0.69 -1.86
CA VAL A 37 46.11 -1.60 -1.76
C VAL A 37 45.86 -2.75 -0.77
N GLU A 38 45.78 -4.01 -1.23
CA GLU A 38 46.95 -4.78 -1.63
C GLU A 38 46.68 -5.70 -2.83
N ALA A 39 47.58 -5.60 -3.81
CA ALA A 39 47.74 -6.52 -4.92
C ALA A 39 48.97 -7.38 -4.63
N GLU A 40 48.81 -8.70 -4.70
CA GLU A 40 49.92 -9.65 -4.73
C GLU A 40 49.69 -10.56 -5.96
N ASP A 41 50.69 -10.58 -6.84
CA ASP A 41 50.75 -11.29 -8.11
C ASP A 41 51.26 -12.74 -7.95
N LEU A 42 50.49 -13.69 -8.51
CA LEU A 42 50.90 -14.87 -9.34
C LEU A 42 51.88 -15.94 -8.76
N PRO A 43 52.11 -17.13 -9.39
CA PRO A 43 51.62 -17.67 -10.68
C PRO A 43 51.11 -19.14 -10.70
N GLY A 44 50.38 -19.49 -11.77
CA GLY A 44 50.61 -20.71 -12.58
C GLY A 44 50.00 -22.05 -12.15
N SER A 45 49.06 -22.57 -12.96
CA SER A 45 49.21 -23.91 -13.57
C SER A 45 48.14 -24.14 -14.64
N GLU A 46 48.60 -24.62 -15.79
CA GLU A 46 47.81 -25.00 -16.96
C GLU A 46 46.97 -26.27 -16.75
N HIS A 47 46.00 -26.43 -17.66
CA HIS A 47 45.30 -27.67 -18.01
C HIS A 47 44.37 -28.31 -16.97
N LEU A 48 43.07 -28.34 -17.28
CA LEU A 48 42.43 -29.54 -17.86
C LEU A 48 41.02 -29.23 -18.38
N ILE A 49 40.74 -29.81 -19.55
CA ILE A 49 39.46 -29.85 -20.24
C ILE A 49 38.48 -30.68 -19.39
N GLY A 50 37.32 -30.11 -19.04
CA GLY A 50 36.31 -30.79 -18.24
C GLY A 50 34.90 -30.37 -18.64
N ARG A 51 34.31 -31.16 -19.53
CA ARG A 51 32.91 -31.11 -19.97
C ARG A 51 31.92 -31.11 -18.79
N GLY A 52 30.89 -30.27 -18.90
CA GLY A 52 29.55 -30.59 -18.42
C GLY A 52 29.32 -30.50 -16.91
N SER A 53 29.42 -29.30 -16.34
CA SER A 53 28.71 -29.02 -15.09
C SER A 53 27.22 -28.91 -15.38
N LYS A 54 26.50 -30.03 -15.17
CA LYS A 54 25.07 -29.99 -14.85
C LYS A 54 24.90 -28.92 -13.78
N THR A 55 24.29 -27.80 -14.15
CA THR A 55 23.73 -26.86 -13.18
C THR A 55 22.66 -27.65 -12.46
N GLU A 56 23.03 -28.20 -11.31
CA GLU A 56 22.12 -28.77 -10.35
C GLU A 56 21.12 -27.67 -10.05
N LYS A 57 19.91 -27.80 -10.60
CA LYS A 57 18.77 -26.98 -10.22
C LYS A 57 18.54 -27.33 -8.75
N GLN A 58 19.18 -26.58 -7.86
CA GLN A 58 18.71 -26.46 -6.49
C GLN A 58 17.23 -26.14 -6.60
N LYS A 59 16.42 -27.13 -6.23
CA LYS A 59 14.99 -26.97 -6.03
C LYS A 59 14.86 -26.08 -4.81
N ILE A 60 14.98 -24.76 -5.03
CA ILE A 60 14.60 -23.75 -4.07
C ILE A 60 13.12 -24.03 -3.81
N GLN A 61 12.83 -24.63 -2.67
CA GLN A 61 11.46 -24.69 -2.17
C GLN A 61 10.96 -23.25 -2.15
N PRO A 62 9.75 -22.96 -2.64
CA PRO A 62 9.22 -21.60 -2.54
C PRO A 62 9.21 -21.24 -1.05
N ASP A 63 10.06 -20.28 -0.69
CA ASP A 63 10.22 -19.82 0.68
C ASP A 63 8.85 -19.61 1.30
N GLU A 64 8.64 -20.25 2.44
CA GLU A 64 7.50 -20.02 3.30
C GLU A 64 7.56 -18.55 3.72
N ALA A 65 6.78 -17.70 3.03
CA ALA A 65 6.90 -16.26 3.12
C ALA A 65 6.52 -15.79 4.53
N ASN A 66 7.54 -15.62 5.38
CA ASN A 66 7.36 -15.14 6.74
C ASN A 66 6.80 -13.71 6.73
N PRO A 67 5.84 -13.39 7.62
CA PRO A 67 5.24 -12.07 7.68
C PRO A 67 6.28 -11.02 8.10
N ILE A 68 6.36 -9.94 7.33
CA ILE A 68 7.23 -8.78 7.59
C ILE A 68 6.64 -7.90 8.69
N LYS A 69 5.31 -7.81 8.75
CA LYS A 69 4.57 -7.11 9.81
C LYS A 69 3.34 -7.92 10.21
N SER A 70 3.02 -7.93 11.50
CA SER A 70 1.81 -8.57 12.03
C SER A 70 1.28 -7.83 13.26
N ALA A 71 -0.04 -7.69 13.36
CA ALA A 71 -0.74 -7.21 14.57
C ALA A 71 -2.23 -7.55 14.47
N ILE A 72 -2.85 -7.98 15.58
CA ILE A 72 -4.30 -8.17 15.76
C ILE A 72 -5.01 -8.76 14.51
N GLY A 73 -4.55 -9.93 14.07
CA GLY A 73 -5.11 -10.63 12.92
C GLY A 73 -4.66 -10.13 11.55
N PHE A 74 -3.98 -9.00 11.44
CA PHE A 74 -3.35 -8.55 10.19
C PHE A 74 -1.96 -9.14 10.01
N SER A 75 -1.61 -9.47 8.77
CA SER A 75 -0.24 -9.79 8.38
C SER A 75 0.08 -9.25 6.99
N TYR A 76 1.34 -8.85 6.80
CA TYR A 76 1.86 -8.42 5.52
C TYR A 76 3.05 -9.28 5.14
N THR A 77 3.04 -9.81 3.92
CA THR A 77 4.15 -10.55 3.31
C THR A 77 4.57 -9.90 2.00
N GLN A 78 5.86 -9.97 1.69
CA GLN A 78 6.40 -9.56 0.41
C GLN A 78 7.25 -10.70 -0.14
N THR A 79 7.00 -11.10 -1.37
CA THR A 79 7.75 -12.15 -2.06
C THR A 79 8.38 -11.62 -3.34
N ILE A 80 9.51 -12.20 -3.72
CA ILE A 80 10.17 -11.92 -5.00
C ILE A 80 10.04 -13.18 -5.85
N ASP A 81 9.31 -13.08 -6.95
CA ASP A 81 9.16 -14.14 -7.93
C ASP A 81 10.41 -14.17 -8.82
N ASN A 82 10.97 -15.35 -9.10
CA ASN A 82 12.13 -15.57 -9.98
C ASN A 82 13.36 -14.69 -9.68
N PRO A 83 13.89 -14.70 -8.44
CA PRO A 83 15.05 -13.90 -8.06
C PRO A 83 16.25 -14.19 -8.97
N GLY A 84 16.98 -13.15 -9.37
CA GLY A 84 18.15 -13.25 -10.25
C GLY A 84 17.85 -13.35 -11.75
N SER A 85 16.57 -13.34 -12.17
CA SER A 85 16.20 -13.33 -13.58
C SER A 85 15.77 -11.93 -14.08
N LYS A 86 15.78 -11.72 -15.40
CA LYS A 86 15.20 -10.52 -16.04
C LYS A 86 13.68 -10.38 -15.80
N SER A 87 13.03 -11.46 -15.37
CA SER A 87 11.60 -11.53 -15.08
C SER A 87 11.32 -11.49 -13.57
N ALA A 88 12.30 -11.08 -12.75
CA ALA A 88 12.11 -10.97 -11.32
C ALA A 88 11.02 -9.93 -11.01
N GLY A 89 10.03 -10.32 -10.22
CA GLY A 89 8.88 -9.48 -9.90
C GLY A 89 8.60 -9.46 -8.40
N VAL A 90 8.18 -8.31 -7.88
CA VAL A 90 7.86 -8.16 -6.46
C VAL A 90 6.34 -8.29 -6.24
N ARG A 91 5.94 -9.04 -5.22
CA ARG A 91 4.54 -9.24 -4.83
C ARG A 91 4.35 -8.89 -3.37
N GLY A 92 3.43 -7.97 -3.10
CA GLY A 92 3.00 -7.67 -1.74
C GLY A 92 1.62 -8.22 -1.45
N LYS A 93 1.46 -8.95 -0.35
CA LYS A 93 0.18 -9.53 0.07
C LYS A 93 -0.17 -9.06 1.47
N LEU A 94 -1.38 -8.53 1.61
CA LEU A 94 -1.96 -8.12 2.88
C LEU A 94 -3.05 -9.12 3.25
N HIS A 95 -3.03 -9.62 4.48
CA HIS A 95 -3.98 -10.60 4.97
C HIS A 95 -4.65 -10.12 6.26
N TYR A 96 -5.87 -10.59 6.49
CA TYR A 96 -6.55 -10.57 7.77
C TYR A 96 -7.05 -11.97 8.12
N LYS A 97 -6.64 -12.48 9.27
CA LYS A 97 -6.93 -13.83 9.77
C LYS A 97 -6.62 -14.93 8.73
N GLY A 98 -5.50 -14.80 8.04
CA GLY A 98 -5.06 -15.72 6.99
C GLY A 98 -5.74 -15.53 5.63
N GLN A 99 -6.76 -14.67 5.53
CA GLN A 99 -7.45 -14.37 4.26
C GLN A 99 -6.85 -13.14 3.59
N ALA A 100 -6.60 -13.22 2.29
CA ALA A 100 -6.06 -12.11 1.53
C ALA A 100 -7.07 -10.96 1.39
N PHE A 101 -6.60 -9.72 1.52
CA PHE A 101 -7.41 -8.53 1.25
C PHE A 101 -7.77 -8.42 -0.22
N GLN A 102 -9.01 -8.01 -0.48
CA GLN A 102 -9.50 -7.77 -1.83
C GLN A 102 -8.62 -6.74 -2.56
N PRO A 103 -8.22 -7.02 -3.80
CA PRO A 103 -7.65 -6.00 -4.67
C PRO A 103 -8.63 -4.83 -4.88
N GLY A 104 -8.18 -3.73 -5.44
CA GLY A 104 -9.08 -2.72 -6.03
C GLY A 104 -9.62 -1.63 -5.10
N ILE A 105 -9.45 -1.75 -3.78
CA ILE A 105 -9.78 -0.70 -2.80
C ILE A 105 -8.87 0.55 -2.96
N GLY A 106 -7.75 0.40 -3.67
CA GLY A 106 -6.82 1.47 -4.01
C GLY A 106 -5.88 1.82 -2.86
N GLN A 107 -6.41 2.36 -1.77
CA GLN A 107 -5.65 2.68 -0.55
C GLN A 107 -6.39 2.23 0.69
N ILE A 108 -5.64 1.72 1.68
CA ILE A 108 -6.20 1.26 2.94
C ILE A 108 -5.23 1.59 4.08
N LYS A 109 -5.77 2.04 5.21
CA LYS A 109 -5.03 2.12 6.45
C LYS A 109 -5.51 1.02 7.40
N THR A 110 -4.56 0.20 7.81
CA THR A 110 -4.75 -0.93 8.74
C THR A 110 -3.98 -0.67 10.04
N PRO A 111 -4.18 -1.50 11.07
CA PRO A 111 -3.43 -1.38 12.32
C PRO A 111 -1.91 -1.57 12.15
N ILE A 112 -1.47 -2.29 11.12
CA ILE A 112 -0.04 -2.52 10.82
C ILE A 112 0.57 -1.45 9.88
N GLY A 113 -0.24 -0.48 9.43
CA GLY A 113 0.19 0.64 8.59
C GLY A 113 -0.74 0.93 7.41
N SER A 114 -0.35 1.93 6.62
CA SER A 114 -1.03 2.29 5.38
C SER A 114 -0.46 1.56 4.17
N TYR A 115 -1.33 1.16 3.26
CA TYR A 115 -0.98 0.42 2.05
C TYR A 115 -1.71 0.97 0.83
N HIS A 116 -1.06 0.86 -0.32
CA HIS A 116 -1.66 1.11 -1.63
C HIS A 116 -1.61 -0.16 -2.48
N TYR A 117 -2.67 -0.39 -3.26
CA TYR A 117 -2.75 -1.54 -4.14
C TYR A 117 -2.23 -1.16 -5.53
N MET A 118 -1.20 -1.87 -5.98
CA MET A 118 -0.63 -1.75 -7.32
C MET A 118 -1.05 -2.93 -8.19
N THR A 119 -1.36 -2.64 -9.45
CA THR A 119 -1.70 -3.63 -10.46
C THR A 119 -0.86 -3.37 -11.71
N SER A 120 -0.35 -4.43 -12.32
CA SER A 120 0.35 -4.36 -13.61
C SER A 120 0.04 -5.61 -14.41
N ASP A 121 0.02 -5.46 -15.74
CA ASP A 121 -0.12 -6.56 -16.68
C ASP A 121 1.21 -7.31 -16.89
N ARG A 122 2.33 -6.73 -16.44
CA ARG A 122 3.68 -7.31 -16.60
C ARG A 122 4.07 -8.11 -15.37
N LEU A 123 4.60 -9.31 -15.60
CA LEU A 123 5.01 -10.22 -14.53
C LEU A 123 6.14 -9.65 -13.65
N TRP A 124 7.06 -8.88 -14.21
CA TRP A 124 8.21 -8.34 -13.48
C TRP A 124 7.89 -7.01 -12.75
N ASP A 125 6.78 -6.35 -13.06
CA ASP A 125 6.41 -5.13 -12.35
C ASP A 125 5.93 -5.46 -10.93
N PRO A 126 6.12 -4.56 -9.94
CA PRO A 126 5.54 -4.70 -8.61
C PRO A 126 4.01 -4.84 -8.68
N GLN A 127 3.45 -5.83 -7.96
CA GLN A 127 2.00 -6.05 -7.89
C GLN A 127 1.55 -6.38 -6.46
N GLY A 128 0.31 -6.00 -6.14
CA GLY A 128 -0.30 -6.25 -4.84
C GLY A 128 -0.22 -5.05 -3.90
N TRP A 129 -0.26 -5.32 -2.60
CA TRP A 129 -0.27 -4.30 -1.55
C TRP A 129 1.15 -3.85 -1.20
N PHE A 130 1.38 -2.55 -1.21
CA PHE A 130 2.68 -1.98 -0.85
C PHE A 130 2.53 -0.93 0.25
N PRO A 131 3.43 -0.92 1.25
CA PRO A 131 3.39 0.06 2.32
C PRO A 131 3.55 1.47 1.75
N MET A 132 2.87 2.42 2.38
CA MET A 132 2.97 3.84 2.05
C MET A 132 3.06 4.66 3.34
N PRO A 133 3.51 5.93 3.25
CA PRO A 133 3.45 6.85 4.39
C PRO A 133 2.02 6.92 4.96
N ASP A 134 1.93 7.01 6.27
CA ASP A 134 0.65 7.01 6.95
C ASP A 134 -0.19 8.24 6.62
N SER A 135 -1.46 8.01 6.28
CA SER A 135 -2.43 9.09 6.11
C SER A 135 -2.82 9.69 7.46
N ARG A 136 -3.02 11.01 7.47
CA ARG A 136 -3.56 11.71 8.64
C ARG A 136 -5.04 11.39 8.76
N ILE A 137 -5.43 10.84 9.91
CA ILE A 137 -6.82 10.59 10.26
C ILE A 137 -7.30 11.73 11.14
N SER A 138 -8.49 12.26 10.84
CA SER A 138 -9.21 13.13 11.77
C SER A 138 -9.92 12.29 12.83
N THR A 139 -9.86 12.72 14.08
CA THR A 139 -10.53 12.04 15.21
C THR A 139 -11.68 12.90 15.73
N THR A 140 -12.71 12.26 16.28
CA THR A 140 -13.82 12.92 16.98
C THR A 140 -14.03 12.30 18.36
N SER A 141 -14.57 13.07 19.30
CA SER A 141 -15.00 12.58 20.61
C SER A 141 -16.30 11.80 20.55
N ASP A 142 -17.05 11.86 19.44
CA ASP A 142 -18.32 11.17 19.32
C ASP A 142 -18.09 9.64 19.40
N PRO A 143 -18.89 8.92 20.21
CA PRO A 143 -18.80 7.48 20.28
C PRO A 143 -19.32 6.84 18.99
N ILE A 144 -18.84 5.62 18.72
CA ILE A 144 -19.43 4.75 17.71
C ILE A 144 -20.82 4.29 18.18
N THR A 145 -21.79 4.27 17.27
CA THR A 145 -23.15 3.83 17.62
C THR A 145 -23.30 2.30 17.46
N PRO A 146 -24.24 1.65 18.18
CA PRO A 146 -24.50 0.22 18.01
C PRO A 146 -24.89 -0.15 16.58
N ALA A 147 -25.58 0.73 15.86
CA ALA A 147 -25.93 0.54 14.45
C ALA A 147 -24.69 0.48 13.55
N MET A 148 -23.70 1.35 13.77
CA MET A 148 -22.44 1.34 13.03
C MET A 148 -21.65 0.06 13.28
N LEU A 149 -21.57 -0.39 14.54
CA LEU A 149 -20.93 -1.66 14.91
C LEU A 149 -21.60 -2.84 14.22
N LYS A 150 -22.93 -2.91 14.24
CA LYS A 150 -23.71 -3.97 13.58
C LYS A 150 -23.50 -3.97 12.06
N ASN A 151 -23.44 -2.79 11.44
CA ASN A 151 -23.22 -2.65 10.00
C ASN A 151 -21.77 -2.91 9.60
N GLY A 152 -20.83 -2.92 10.56
CA GLY A 152 -19.40 -3.07 10.29
C GLY A 152 -18.80 -1.91 9.50
N ARG A 153 -19.46 -0.75 9.46
CA ARG A 153 -19.09 0.38 8.59
C ARG A 153 -19.63 1.71 9.11
N TYR A 154 -18.85 2.78 8.97
CA TYR A 154 -19.33 4.17 9.05
C TYR A 154 -18.45 5.15 8.26
N GLN A 155 -18.96 6.34 7.96
CA GLN A 155 -18.22 7.42 7.29
C GLN A 155 -17.79 8.52 8.27
N GLY A 156 -16.66 9.15 7.97
CA GLY A 156 -16.14 10.31 8.68
C GLY A 156 -14.94 10.03 9.60
N PRO A 157 -14.68 10.92 10.56
CA PRO A 157 -13.51 10.84 11.43
C PRO A 157 -13.57 9.61 12.35
N LEU A 158 -12.41 9.19 12.83
CA LEU A 158 -12.29 8.10 13.80
C LEU A 158 -13.07 8.45 15.08
N ARG A 159 -14.04 7.59 15.41
CA ARG A 159 -14.90 7.70 16.58
C ARG A 159 -14.35 6.94 17.78
N ALA A 160 -14.63 7.42 18.99
CA ALA A 160 -14.30 6.71 20.21
C ALA A 160 -15.01 5.34 20.27
N GLY A 161 -14.28 4.29 20.64
CA GLY A 161 -14.79 2.92 20.69
C GLY A 161 -14.80 2.17 19.34
N THR A 162 -14.25 2.77 18.28
CA THR A 162 -14.01 2.03 17.02
C THR A 162 -13.07 0.86 17.29
N PRO A 163 -13.42 -0.39 16.89
CA PRO A 163 -12.55 -1.52 17.16
C PRO A 163 -11.19 -1.36 16.50
N GLU A 164 -10.13 -1.71 17.22
CA GLU A 164 -8.75 -1.57 16.76
C GLU A 164 -8.45 -2.37 15.49
N THR A 165 -9.27 -3.36 15.15
CA THR A 165 -9.13 -4.15 13.92
C THR A 165 -9.73 -3.50 12.68
N TRP A 166 -10.45 -2.38 12.81
CA TRP A 166 -11.11 -1.75 11.69
C TRP A 166 -10.10 -1.03 10.78
N CYS A 167 -10.39 -1.06 9.49
CA CYS A 167 -9.60 -0.40 8.46
C CYS A 167 -10.22 0.95 8.11
N TYR A 168 -9.38 1.90 7.75
CA TYR A 168 -9.81 3.16 7.17
C TYR A 168 -9.56 3.18 5.66
N LEU A 169 -10.59 3.59 4.90
CA LEU A 169 -10.58 3.72 3.45
C LEU A 169 -10.54 5.21 3.09
N PRO A 170 -9.36 5.76 2.71
CA PRO A 170 -9.22 7.20 2.47
C PRO A 170 -10.11 7.74 1.34
N LEU A 171 -10.31 6.95 0.28
CA LEU A 171 -11.11 7.36 -0.87
C LEU A 171 -12.60 7.50 -0.54
N GLU A 172 -13.11 6.64 0.35
CA GLU A 172 -14.51 6.67 0.79
C GLU A 172 -14.72 7.50 2.06
N ASN A 173 -13.63 7.97 2.68
CA ASN A 173 -13.63 8.56 4.02
C ASN A 173 -14.43 7.69 5.01
N ALA A 174 -14.14 6.39 5.02
CA ALA A 174 -14.94 5.39 5.73
C ALA A 174 -14.10 4.44 6.58
N TRP A 175 -14.64 4.07 7.74
CA TRP A 175 -14.13 3.01 8.59
C TRP A 175 -14.94 1.74 8.36
N VAL A 176 -14.25 0.62 8.16
CA VAL A 176 -14.85 -0.64 7.72
C VAL A 176 -14.23 -1.82 8.47
N ALA A 177 -15.07 -2.77 8.87
CA ALA A 177 -14.64 -4.02 9.45
C ALA A 177 -13.89 -4.86 8.40
N PRO A 178 -12.70 -5.40 8.69
CA PRO A 178 -11.86 -6.07 7.70
C PRO A 178 -12.52 -7.31 7.08
N GLN A 179 -13.47 -7.95 7.78
CA GLN A 179 -14.25 -9.07 7.26
C GLN A 179 -15.05 -8.73 6.00
N GLN A 180 -15.38 -7.45 5.78
CA GLN A 180 -16.07 -6.99 4.57
C GLN A 180 -15.12 -6.77 3.40
N LEU A 181 -13.80 -6.76 3.66
CA LEU A 181 -12.75 -6.42 2.69
C LEU A 181 -11.83 -7.59 2.35
N VAL A 182 -12.00 -8.74 3.01
CA VAL A 182 -11.24 -9.97 2.71
C VAL A 182 -11.90 -10.74 1.57
N MET A 183 -11.08 -11.48 0.82
CA MET A 183 -11.58 -12.42 -0.17
C MET A 183 -12.10 -13.68 0.54
N PRO A 184 -13.20 -14.29 0.06
CA PRO A 184 -13.61 -15.62 0.50
C PRO A 184 -12.46 -16.61 0.23
N ALA A 185 -12.21 -17.52 1.17
CA ALA A 185 -11.11 -18.48 1.09
C ALA A 185 -11.12 -19.32 -0.20
N ASP A 186 -12.30 -19.56 -0.76
CA ASP A 186 -12.50 -20.39 -1.94
C ASP A 186 -12.47 -19.62 -3.27
N THR A 187 -12.16 -18.31 -3.25
CA THR A 187 -12.13 -17.50 -4.48
C THR A 187 -10.75 -17.59 -5.14
N PRO A 188 -10.60 -18.30 -6.26
CA PRO A 188 -9.33 -18.33 -6.97
C PRO A 188 -8.99 -16.93 -7.50
N GLU A 189 -7.72 -16.53 -7.32
CA GLU A 189 -7.18 -15.20 -7.61
C GLU A 189 -7.45 -14.72 -9.05
N TYR A 190 -7.64 -15.64 -10.01
CA TYR A 190 -7.97 -15.33 -11.40
C TYR A 190 -9.40 -14.83 -11.60
N LEU A 191 -10.38 -15.26 -10.78
CA LEU A 191 -11.76 -14.80 -10.91
C LEU A 191 -11.87 -13.31 -10.58
N TYR A 192 -11.05 -12.81 -9.66
CA TYR A 192 -11.02 -11.39 -9.35
C TYR A 192 -10.53 -10.54 -10.53
N ARG A 193 -9.52 -11.02 -11.29
CA ARG A 193 -9.10 -10.35 -12.54
C ARG A 193 -10.25 -10.24 -13.55
N LEU A 194 -11.12 -11.25 -13.59
CA LEU A 194 -12.31 -11.26 -14.45
C LEU A 194 -13.44 -10.36 -13.93
N TYR A 195 -13.64 -10.26 -12.61
CA TYR A 195 -14.63 -9.35 -12.01
C TYR A 195 -14.32 -7.88 -12.35
N ARG A 196 -13.04 -7.47 -12.31
CA ARG A 196 -12.63 -6.10 -12.64
C ARG A 196 -12.79 -5.76 -14.14
N ALA A 197 -12.64 -6.76 -15.02
CA ALA A 197 -12.84 -6.55 -16.45
C ALA A 197 -14.30 -6.20 -16.77
N LYS A 198 -15.26 -6.80 -16.05
CA LYS A 198 -16.70 -6.50 -16.20
C LYS A 198 -17.08 -5.09 -15.75
N ASP A 199 -16.51 -4.59 -14.66
CA ASP A 199 -16.81 -3.22 -14.19
C ASP A 199 -16.34 -2.16 -15.19
N ARG A 200 -15.16 -2.34 -15.81
CA ARG A 200 -14.68 -1.45 -16.88
C ARG A 200 -15.58 -1.44 -18.11
N THR A 201 -16.13 -2.59 -18.52
CA THR A 201 -17.07 -2.64 -19.63
C THR A 201 -18.41 -1.98 -19.28
N SER A 202 -18.86 -2.11 -18.03
CA SER A 202 -20.12 -1.49 -17.58
C SER A 202 -20.06 0.04 -17.46
N GLU A 203 -18.89 0.61 -17.17
CA GLU A 203 -18.68 2.06 -17.20
C GLU A 203 -18.58 2.59 -18.63
N LEU A 204 -17.99 1.82 -19.55
CA LEU A 204 -17.89 2.19 -20.97
C LEU A 204 -19.26 2.21 -21.66
N ASP A 205 -20.17 1.31 -21.26
CA ASP A 205 -21.54 1.26 -21.79
C ASP A 205 -22.45 2.35 -21.23
N LYS A 206 -22.12 2.92 -20.06
CA LYS A 206 -22.83 4.09 -19.50
C LYS A 206 -22.33 5.43 -20.05
N ALA A 207 -21.21 5.41 -20.78
CA ALA A 207 -20.60 6.59 -21.38
C ALA A 207 -20.97 6.77 -22.88
N LYS A 208 -21.89 5.96 -23.40
CA LYS A 208 -22.48 6.06 -24.75
C LYS A 208 -23.95 6.44 -24.67
#